data_AF-A0A4Q9MVW0-F1
#
_entry.id   AF-A0A4Q9MVW0-F1
#
_cell.length_a   1.000
_cell.length_b   1.000
_cell.length_c   1.000
_cell.angle_alpha   90.00
_cell.angle_beta   90.00
_cell.angle_gamma   90.00
#
_symmetry.space_group_name_H-M   'P 1'
#
loop_
_entity.id
_entity.type
_entity.pdbx_description
1 polymer ?
#
loop_
_entity_poly.entity_id
_entity_poly.type
_entity_poly.pdbx_seq_one_letter_code
_entity_poly.pdbx_strand_id
1 'polypeptide(L)'
;MKLFITAIAPLFATLASAAVLPKREATVWRSPFSGTIDAPVANDVIVPGVDFAFEYALSNWCESAYTPFTVYLTGGPAPPPFENVNANGTLAEGSFMLDLGKYSVSNFGLPSQGTPPPSTLNLPVEVVSAVTNDTQLYLTVLQEFDGCPGGISVEYSLTSIPVTLRTTAV
;
A
#
# COMPACT_ATOMS: atom_id res chain seq x y z
N MET A 1 81.69 -10.02 -16.84
CA MET A 1 81.61 -9.57 -15.43
C MET A 1 80.49 -8.53 -15.31
N LYS A 2 79.71 -8.62 -14.22
CA LYS A 2 78.56 -7.80 -13.78
C LYS A 2 77.16 -8.28 -14.19
N LEU A 3 76.58 -9.08 -13.29
CA LEU A 3 75.14 -9.23 -13.07
C LEU A 3 74.58 -7.88 -12.58
N PHE A 4 73.50 -7.38 -13.18
CA PHE A 4 72.66 -6.34 -12.59
C PHE A 4 71.37 -7.00 -12.09
N ILE A 5 71.18 -6.94 -10.77
CA ILE A 5 69.95 -7.37 -10.08
C ILE A 5 69.01 -6.17 -10.06
N THR A 6 67.92 -6.22 -10.81
CA THR A 6 66.88 -5.19 -10.79
C THR A 6 65.76 -5.66 -9.86
N ALA A 7 65.63 -5.01 -8.69
CA ALA A 7 64.56 -5.29 -7.73
C ALA A 7 63.23 -4.71 -8.24
N ILE A 8 62.21 -5.56 -8.39
CA ILE A 8 60.84 -5.15 -8.72
C ILE A 8 60.08 -5.01 -7.40
N ALA A 9 59.72 -3.79 -7.03
CA ALA A 9 58.86 -3.51 -5.88
C ALA A 9 57.38 -3.76 -6.24
N PRO A 10 56.62 -4.53 -5.45
CA PRO A 10 55.18 -4.69 -5.68
C PRO A 10 54.45 -3.44 -5.17
N LEU A 11 53.79 -2.72 -6.09
CA LEU A 11 52.88 -1.64 -5.79
C LEU A 11 51.59 -2.24 -5.20
N PHE A 12 51.41 -2.21 -3.87
CA PHE A 12 50.14 -2.58 -3.26
C PHE A 12 49.11 -1.48 -3.56
N ALA A 13 48.21 -1.76 -4.52
CA ALA A 13 47.05 -0.94 -4.80
C ALA A 13 46.08 -1.03 -3.60
N THR A 14 45.93 0.07 -2.87
CA THR A 14 44.91 0.22 -1.83
C THR A 14 43.55 0.42 -2.49
N LEU A 15 42.74 -0.64 -2.53
CA LEU A 15 41.31 -0.53 -2.83
C LEU A 15 40.63 0.22 -1.68
N ALA A 16 40.39 1.51 -1.86
CA ALA A 16 39.50 2.26 -0.98
C ALA A 16 38.07 1.75 -1.20
N SER A 17 37.53 0.98 -0.24
CA SER A 17 36.10 0.68 -0.20
C SER A 17 35.33 1.99 -0.05
N ALA A 18 34.64 2.40 -1.11
CA ALA A 18 33.59 3.41 -1.01
C ALA A 18 32.51 2.87 -0.07
N ALA A 19 32.47 3.35 1.16
CA ALA A 19 31.38 3.07 2.08
C ALA A 19 30.09 3.61 1.45
N VAL A 20 29.20 2.71 1.03
CA VAL A 20 27.86 3.07 0.59
C VAL A 20 27.18 3.72 1.79
N LEU A 21 26.97 5.04 1.72
CA LEU A 21 26.17 5.73 2.73
C LEU A 21 24.78 5.11 2.73
N PRO A 22 24.20 4.79 3.91
CA PRO A 22 22.85 4.27 3.97
C PRO A 22 21.90 5.30 3.33
N LYS A 23 21.12 4.85 2.35
CA LYS A 23 20.04 5.66 1.77
C LYS A 23 19.15 6.11 2.91
N ARG A 24 18.95 7.43 3.05
CA ARG A 24 18.00 7.98 4.03
C ARG A 24 16.66 7.29 3.80
N GLU A 25 16.14 6.59 4.81
CA GLU A 25 14.79 6.05 4.74
C GLU A 25 13.84 7.21 4.45
N ALA A 26 13.04 7.06 3.40
CA ALA A 26 12.07 8.08 3.03
C ALA A 26 11.04 8.16 4.17
N THR A 27 10.89 9.35 4.74
CA THR A 27 9.92 9.60 5.79
C THR A 27 8.52 9.39 5.22
N VAL A 28 7.74 8.51 5.85
CA VAL A 28 6.33 8.27 5.52
C VAL A 28 5.48 9.24 6.32
N TRP A 29 4.74 10.11 5.62
CA TRP A 29 3.90 11.12 6.26
C TRP A 29 2.46 10.63 6.38
N ARG A 30 1.89 10.73 7.58
CA ARG A 30 0.47 10.44 7.81
C ARG A 30 -0.35 11.69 7.52
N SER A 31 -1.31 11.57 6.61
CA SER A 31 -2.28 12.62 6.36
C SER A 31 -3.22 12.77 7.57
N PRO A 32 -3.54 14.01 7.98
CA PRO A 32 -4.59 14.26 8.97
C PRO A 32 -6.00 14.05 8.40
N PHE A 33 -6.14 13.83 7.09
CA PHE A 33 -7.40 13.56 6.40
C PHE A 33 -7.38 12.16 5.78
N SER A 34 -8.57 11.58 5.62
CA SER A 34 -8.76 10.30 4.94
C SER A 34 -10.06 10.33 4.15
N GLY A 35 -10.16 9.51 3.09
CA GLY A 35 -11.46 9.19 2.51
C GLY A 35 -12.31 8.31 3.43
N THR A 36 -13.48 7.90 2.96
CA THR A 36 -14.41 7.00 3.65
C THR A 36 -14.80 5.82 2.77
N ILE A 37 -14.90 4.64 3.38
CA ILE A 37 -15.44 3.47 2.70
C ILE A 37 -16.95 3.50 2.94
N ASP A 38 -17.71 3.75 1.89
CA ASP A 38 -19.17 3.91 1.94
C ASP A 38 -19.88 2.57 1.66
N ALA A 39 -19.26 1.70 0.84
CA ALA A 39 -19.64 0.31 0.65
C ALA A 39 -18.39 -0.59 0.57
N PRO A 40 -18.38 -1.78 1.21
CA PRO A 40 -19.43 -2.29 2.10
C PRO A 40 -19.55 -1.45 3.39
N VAL A 41 -20.60 -1.67 4.18
CA VAL A 41 -20.72 -1.05 5.51
C VAL A 41 -20.13 -1.97 6.58
N ALA A 42 -19.90 -1.41 7.78
CA ALA A 42 -19.30 -2.14 8.87
C ALA A 42 -20.08 -3.41 9.23
N ASN A 43 -19.38 -4.54 9.26
CA ASN A 43 -19.87 -5.90 9.53
C ASN A 43 -20.75 -6.50 8.43
N ASP A 44 -20.71 -5.96 7.22
CA ASP A 44 -21.28 -6.66 6.07
C ASP A 44 -20.65 -8.04 5.89
N VAL A 45 -21.48 -8.99 5.47
CA VAL A 45 -21.05 -10.35 5.18
C VAL A 45 -20.55 -10.42 3.75
N ILE A 46 -19.27 -10.77 3.58
CA ILE A 46 -18.67 -11.02 2.27
C ILE A 46 -18.51 -12.52 2.08
N VAL A 47 -18.99 -13.00 0.94
CA VAL A 47 -18.86 -14.40 0.53
C VAL A 47 -17.82 -14.49 -0.57
N PRO A 48 -16.68 -15.17 -0.37
CA PRO A 48 -15.68 -15.33 -1.42
C PRO A 48 -16.25 -16.00 -2.67
N GLY A 49 -15.77 -15.58 -3.83
CA GLY A 49 -16.30 -15.94 -5.14
C GLY A 49 -17.57 -15.17 -5.54
N VAL A 50 -18.18 -14.42 -4.62
CA VAL A 50 -19.35 -13.57 -4.89
C VAL A 50 -18.94 -12.10 -4.88
N ASP A 51 -19.40 -11.36 -5.89
CA ASP A 51 -19.17 -9.92 -5.97
C ASP A 51 -19.90 -9.19 -4.85
N PHE A 52 -19.22 -8.25 -4.21
CA PHE A 52 -19.80 -7.32 -3.23
C PHE A 52 -19.59 -5.89 -3.69
N ALA A 53 -20.49 -4.99 -3.27
CA ALA A 53 -20.42 -3.57 -3.62
C ALA A 53 -19.16 -2.93 -3.03
N PHE A 54 -18.51 -2.08 -3.81
CA PHE A 54 -17.38 -1.28 -3.37
C PHE A 54 -17.60 0.18 -3.76
N GLU A 55 -17.56 1.06 -2.76
CA GLU A 55 -17.66 2.50 -2.94
C GLU A 55 -16.73 3.19 -1.93
N TYR A 56 -15.85 4.04 -2.46
CA TYR A 56 -14.89 4.81 -1.66
C TYR A 56 -15.03 6.29 -1.99
N ALA A 57 -15.45 7.09 -1.00
CA ALA A 57 -15.48 8.54 -1.11
C ALA A 57 -14.09 9.10 -0.77
N LEU A 58 -13.47 9.72 -1.77
CA LEU A 58 -12.09 10.20 -1.70
C LEU A 58 -12.01 11.48 -0.86
N SER A 59 -10.90 11.63 -0.14
CA SER A 59 -10.50 12.95 0.36
C SER A 59 -9.62 13.65 -0.68
N ASN A 60 -10.02 14.83 -1.15
CA ASN A 60 -9.19 15.66 -2.03
C ASN A 60 -8.41 16.74 -1.24
N TRP A 61 -7.89 16.39 -0.07
CA TRP A 61 -7.23 17.32 0.86
C TRP A 61 -6.11 18.15 0.21
N CYS A 62 -5.23 17.50 -0.56
CA CYS A 62 -4.08 18.17 -1.18
C CYS A 62 -4.40 18.73 -2.58
N GLU A 63 -5.68 18.70 -2.99
CA GLU A 63 -6.14 19.21 -4.28
C GLU A 63 -5.35 18.65 -5.48
N SER A 64 -4.92 17.39 -5.41
CA SER A 64 -4.18 16.74 -6.48
C SER A 64 -5.06 16.55 -7.72
N ALA A 65 -4.47 16.53 -8.92
CA ALA A 65 -5.23 16.28 -10.15
C ALA A 65 -5.86 14.87 -10.18
N TYR A 66 -5.20 13.92 -9.52
CA TYR A 66 -5.60 12.53 -9.41
C TYR A 66 -5.40 12.04 -7.98
N THR A 67 -6.30 11.20 -7.50
CA THR A 67 -6.21 10.59 -6.16
C THR A 67 -6.01 9.08 -6.31
N PRO A 68 -4.77 8.58 -6.13
CA PRO A 68 -4.51 7.16 -6.08
C PRO A 68 -4.91 6.57 -4.74
N PHE A 69 -5.39 5.33 -4.76
CA PHE A 69 -5.58 4.54 -3.55
C PHE A 69 -5.45 3.04 -3.85
N THR A 70 -5.07 2.26 -2.84
CA THR A 70 -4.98 0.80 -2.94
C THR A 70 -5.92 0.17 -1.92
N VAL A 71 -6.63 -0.87 -2.34
CA VAL A 71 -7.57 -1.60 -1.49
C VAL A 71 -6.92 -2.90 -1.05
N TYR A 72 -7.02 -3.21 0.24
CA TYR A 72 -6.47 -4.41 0.85
C TYR A 72 -7.54 -5.12 1.67
N LEU A 73 -7.47 -6.45 1.70
CA LEU A 73 -8.08 -7.25 2.76
C LEU A 73 -7.02 -7.51 3.82
N THR A 74 -7.32 -7.16 5.07
CA THR A 74 -6.39 -7.24 6.19
C THR A 74 -7.01 -8.06 7.32
N GLY A 75 -6.18 -8.82 8.04
CA GLY A 75 -6.62 -9.69 9.11
C GLY A 75 -6.01 -9.28 10.46
N GLY A 76 -6.37 -10.03 11.50
CA GLY A 76 -5.90 -9.79 12.87
C GLY A 76 -6.98 -9.20 13.78
N PRO A 77 -6.65 -8.93 15.05
CA PRO A 77 -7.62 -8.43 16.04
C PRO A 77 -8.05 -6.98 15.82
N ALA A 78 -7.31 -6.22 15.00
CA ALA A 78 -7.55 -4.80 14.70
C ALA A 78 -7.07 -4.48 13.27
N PRO A 79 -7.54 -3.37 12.67
CA PRO A 79 -7.01 -2.87 11.40
C PRO A 79 -5.49 -2.65 11.43
N PRO A 80 -4.80 -2.68 10.28
CA PRO A 80 -3.36 -2.43 10.25
C PRO A 80 -3.04 -1.02 10.77
N PRO A 81 -2.04 -0.88 11.66
CA PRO A 81 -1.57 0.43 12.10
C PRO A 81 -0.82 1.15 10.96
N PHE A 82 -0.73 2.48 11.05
CA PHE A 82 -0.12 3.31 9.99
C PHE A 82 1.37 3.02 9.79
N GLU A 83 2.03 2.51 10.82
CA GLU A 83 3.43 2.07 10.82
C GLU A 83 3.70 0.97 9.79
N ASN A 84 2.66 0.30 9.28
CA ASN A 84 2.76 -0.68 8.20
C ASN A 84 2.77 -0.03 6.80
N VAL A 85 2.65 1.28 6.67
CA VAL A 85 2.70 1.97 5.37
C VAL A 85 4.17 2.16 4.96
N ASN A 86 4.52 1.66 3.78
CA ASN A 86 5.82 1.85 3.17
C ASN A 86 5.88 3.19 2.40
N ALA A 87 7.09 3.72 2.23
CA ALA A 87 7.32 4.96 1.50
C ALA A 87 7.02 4.92 0.00
N ASN A 88 6.68 3.76 -0.56
CA ASN A 88 6.22 3.59 -1.93
C ASN A 88 4.68 3.58 -2.06
N GLY A 89 3.95 3.86 -0.97
CA GLY A 89 2.49 3.87 -0.97
C GLY A 89 1.86 2.48 -1.02
N THR A 90 2.49 1.49 -0.40
CA THR A 90 1.92 0.15 -0.19
C THR A 90 1.88 -0.18 1.30
N LEU A 91 1.05 -1.14 1.67
CA LEU A 91 1.21 -1.81 2.96
C LEU A 91 2.42 -2.75 2.94
N ALA A 92 3.03 -2.94 4.11
CA ALA A 92 4.13 -3.87 4.33
C ALA A 92 3.71 -5.32 4.06
N GLU A 93 4.60 -6.11 3.48
CA GLU A 93 4.33 -7.53 3.26
C GLU A 93 4.03 -8.23 4.60
N GLY A 94 3.02 -9.11 4.59
CA GLY A 94 2.56 -9.79 5.80
C GLY A 94 1.60 -8.96 6.68
N SER A 95 1.40 -7.66 6.40
CA SER A 95 0.40 -6.85 7.10
C SER A 95 -1.00 -6.90 6.45
N PHE A 96 -1.14 -7.58 5.32
CA PHE A 96 -2.38 -7.78 4.60
C PHE A 96 -2.49 -9.21 4.10
N MET A 97 -3.71 -9.67 3.87
CA MET A 97 -4.02 -11.00 3.34
C MET A 97 -4.14 -10.98 1.82
N LEU A 98 -4.72 -9.91 1.27
CA LEU A 98 -4.95 -9.76 -0.16
C LEU A 98 -4.81 -8.30 -0.58
N ASP A 99 -4.09 -8.06 -1.67
CA ASP A 99 -4.12 -6.81 -2.41
C ASP A 99 -5.25 -6.92 -3.46
N LEU A 100 -6.25 -6.06 -3.35
CA LEU A 100 -7.43 -6.04 -4.21
C LEU A 100 -7.26 -5.08 -5.40
N GLY A 101 -6.16 -4.32 -5.44
CA GLY A 101 -5.80 -3.47 -6.56
C GLY A 101 -5.57 -2.02 -6.17
N LYS A 102 -4.79 -1.34 -7.03
CA LYS A 102 -4.58 0.11 -7.01
C LYS A 102 -5.47 0.78 -8.04
N TYR A 103 -6.20 1.80 -7.59
CA TYR A 103 -7.12 2.59 -8.38
C TYR A 103 -6.72 4.07 -8.35
N SER A 104 -7.27 4.82 -9.28
CA SER A 104 -7.06 6.26 -9.40
C SER A 104 -8.31 6.91 -9.94
N VAL A 105 -8.68 8.04 -9.33
CA VAL A 105 -9.82 8.85 -9.74
C VAL A 105 -9.33 10.24 -10.06
N SER A 106 -9.83 10.80 -11.16
CA SER A 106 -9.55 12.17 -11.54
C SER A 106 -10.37 13.14 -10.68
N ASN A 107 -9.70 14.17 -10.18
CA ASN A 107 -10.36 15.30 -9.57
C ASN A 107 -10.73 16.34 -10.64
N PHE A 108 -11.60 17.29 -10.30
CA PHE A 108 -11.94 18.44 -11.13
C PHE A 108 -12.52 18.12 -12.53
N GLY A 109 -13.09 16.92 -12.71
CA GLY A 109 -13.65 16.50 -14.00
C GLY A 109 -12.60 16.26 -15.10
N LEU A 110 -11.34 16.05 -14.72
CA LEU A 110 -10.28 15.69 -15.66
C LEU A 110 -10.53 14.29 -16.26
N PRO A 111 -9.98 13.98 -17.45
CA PRO A 111 -10.01 12.63 -17.99
C PRO A 111 -9.38 11.63 -17.02
N SER A 112 -9.90 10.40 -16.97
CA SER A 112 -9.37 9.37 -16.08
C SER A 112 -7.91 9.02 -16.42
N GLN A 113 -7.04 8.95 -15.41
CA GLN A 113 -5.70 8.42 -15.53
C GLN A 113 -5.54 7.23 -14.57
N GLY A 114 -5.05 6.10 -15.08
CA GLY A 114 -4.95 4.85 -14.33
C GLY A 114 -6.24 4.03 -14.35
N THR A 115 -6.33 3.05 -13.45
CA THR A 115 -7.50 2.16 -13.35
C THR A 115 -8.58 2.83 -12.48
N PRO A 116 -9.78 3.09 -13.00
CA PRO A 116 -10.88 3.57 -12.17
C PRO A 116 -11.30 2.47 -11.18
N PRO A 117 -11.80 2.83 -9.99
CA PRO A 117 -12.31 1.83 -9.07
C PRO A 117 -13.55 1.14 -9.65
N PRO A 118 -13.66 -0.19 -9.49
CA PRO A 118 -14.87 -0.91 -9.88
C PRO A 118 -15.98 -0.62 -8.88
N SER A 119 -17.23 -0.78 -9.31
CA SER A 119 -18.41 -0.72 -8.42
C SER A 119 -18.57 -1.97 -7.55
N THR A 120 -17.87 -3.05 -7.90
CA THR A 120 -17.87 -4.31 -7.17
C THR A 120 -16.46 -4.85 -7.06
N LEU A 121 -16.20 -5.57 -5.97
CA LEU A 121 -14.98 -6.34 -5.76
C LEU A 121 -15.35 -7.81 -5.53
N ASN A 122 -14.39 -8.69 -5.75
CA ASN A 122 -14.53 -10.12 -5.52
C ASN A 122 -13.34 -10.61 -4.69
N LEU A 123 -13.64 -11.37 -3.62
CA LEU A 123 -12.59 -12.07 -2.89
C LEU A 123 -12.42 -13.46 -3.51
N PRO A 124 -11.21 -13.85 -3.96
CA PRO A 124 -10.97 -15.18 -4.52
C PRO A 124 -11.38 -16.28 -3.56
N VAL A 125 -11.91 -17.39 -4.08
CA VAL A 125 -12.43 -18.52 -3.28
C VAL A 125 -11.32 -19.13 -2.43
N GLU A 126 -10.07 -19.02 -2.85
CA GLU A 126 -8.88 -19.50 -2.13
C GLU A 126 -8.72 -18.83 -0.76
N VAL A 127 -9.22 -17.59 -0.59
CA VAL A 127 -9.23 -16.89 0.70
C VAL A 127 -10.00 -17.69 1.74
N VAL A 128 -11.04 -18.43 1.34
CA VAL A 128 -11.82 -19.33 2.23
C VAL A 128 -10.94 -20.37 2.91
N SER A 129 -9.91 -20.88 2.23
CA SER A 129 -9.02 -21.88 2.83
C SER A 129 -8.15 -21.31 3.95
N ALA A 130 -7.96 -19.98 3.98
CA ALA A 130 -7.14 -19.29 4.96
C ALA A 130 -7.90 -18.82 6.21
N VAL A 131 -9.24 -18.86 6.20
CA VAL A 131 -10.08 -18.33 7.29
C VAL A 131 -11.31 -19.19 7.55
N THR A 132 -11.69 -19.30 8.82
CA THR A 132 -12.90 -20.00 9.24
C THR A 132 -14.17 -19.23 8.89
N ASN A 133 -15.33 -19.89 8.91
CA ASN A 133 -16.61 -19.20 8.83
C ASN A 133 -16.75 -18.13 9.91
N ASP A 134 -17.39 -17.02 9.54
CA ASP A 134 -17.66 -15.86 10.40
C ASP A 134 -16.39 -15.20 10.97
N THR A 135 -15.28 -15.27 10.24
CA THR A 135 -14.05 -14.56 10.60
C THR A 135 -14.21 -13.07 10.32
N GLN A 136 -13.97 -12.23 11.34
CA GLN A 136 -13.89 -10.79 11.14
C GLN A 136 -12.55 -10.43 10.49
N LEU A 137 -12.63 -9.72 9.37
CA LEU A 137 -11.51 -9.14 8.64
C LEU A 137 -11.75 -7.64 8.48
N TYR A 138 -10.81 -6.93 7.85
CA TYR A 138 -10.94 -5.52 7.59
C TYR A 138 -10.67 -5.22 6.12
N LEU A 139 -11.63 -4.56 5.47
CA LEU A 139 -11.37 -3.91 4.20
C LEU A 139 -10.66 -2.59 4.50
N THR A 140 -9.44 -2.45 4.01
CA THR A 140 -8.56 -1.33 4.29
C THR A 140 -8.21 -0.62 2.99
N VAL A 141 -8.39 0.70 2.95
CA VAL A 141 -7.99 1.56 1.84
C VAL A 141 -6.82 2.43 2.27
N LEU A 142 -5.73 2.32 1.51
CA LEU A 142 -4.57 3.20 1.61
C LEU A 142 -4.70 4.28 0.53
N GLN A 143 -4.99 5.51 0.94
CA GLN A 143 -5.07 6.65 0.01
C GLN A 143 -3.75 7.43 0.01
N GLU A 144 -3.30 7.83 -1.18
CA GLU A 144 -2.11 8.64 -1.42
C GLU A 144 -2.53 10.09 -1.72
N PHE A 145 -1.79 11.05 -1.17
CA PHE A 145 -1.99 12.47 -1.39
C PHE A 145 -0.67 13.10 -1.85
N ASP A 146 -0.67 13.75 -3.01
CA ASP A 146 0.50 14.41 -3.58
C ASP A 146 0.38 15.94 -3.46
N GLY A 147 1.50 16.62 -3.26
CA GLY A 147 1.56 18.09 -3.27
C GLY A 147 0.92 18.78 -2.06
N CYS A 148 0.94 18.13 -0.90
CA CYS A 148 0.28 18.64 0.29
C CYS A 148 0.93 19.93 0.85
N PRO A 149 0.14 20.80 1.52
CA PRO A 149 0.67 21.99 2.19
C PRO A 149 1.80 21.64 3.18
N GLY A 150 2.75 22.56 3.37
CA GLY A 150 3.88 22.36 4.29
C GLY A 150 5.13 21.74 3.65
N GLY A 151 5.15 21.59 2.33
CA GLY A 151 6.32 21.09 1.59
C GLY A 151 6.51 19.57 1.71
N ILE A 152 5.45 18.85 2.06
CA ILE A 152 5.42 17.38 2.06
C ILE A 152 5.07 16.93 0.65
N SER A 153 5.97 16.14 0.05
CA SER A 153 5.75 15.63 -1.31
C SER A 153 4.57 14.67 -1.35
N VAL A 154 4.53 13.70 -0.45
CA VAL A 154 3.48 12.68 -0.41
C VAL A 154 3.07 12.38 1.02
N GLU A 155 1.77 12.33 1.27
CA GLU A 155 1.14 11.85 2.50
C GLU A 155 0.28 10.61 2.21
N TYR A 156 0.06 9.79 3.23
CA TYR A 156 -0.79 8.61 3.14
C TYR A 156 -1.84 8.61 4.25
N SER A 157 -2.99 8.00 3.98
CA SER A 157 -3.99 7.69 5.01
C SER A 157 -4.39 6.22 4.92
N LEU A 158 -4.83 5.67 6.05
CA LEU A 158 -5.48 4.36 6.13
C LEU A 158 -6.90 4.54 6.63
N THR A 159 -7.85 3.97 5.90
CA THR A 159 -9.26 3.87 6.31
C THR A 159 -9.63 2.41 6.32
N SER A 160 -10.25 1.92 7.39
CA SER A 160 -10.61 0.52 7.50
C SER A 160 -12.01 0.36 8.06
N ILE A 161 -12.73 -0.64 7.55
CA ILE A 161 -14.02 -1.08 8.10
C ILE A 161 -13.97 -2.58 8.38
N PRO A 162 -14.61 -3.06 9.47
CA PRO A 162 -14.74 -4.49 9.69
C PRO A 162 -15.71 -5.11 8.69
N VAL A 163 -15.41 -6.31 8.21
CA VAL A 163 -16.28 -7.14 7.38
C VAL A 163 -16.24 -8.57 7.90
N THR A 164 -17.31 -9.34 7.71
CA THR A 164 -17.39 -10.73 8.15
C THR A 164 -17.30 -11.66 6.96
N LEU A 165 -16.35 -12.58 6.97
CA LEU A 165 -16.23 -13.56 5.89
C LEU A 165 -17.08 -14.81 6.16
N ARG A 166 -17.87 -15.24 5.17
CA ARG A 166 -18.65 -16.48 5.22
C ARG A 166 -18.46 -17.32 3.96
N THR A 167 -18.44 -18.63 4.10
CA THR A 167 -18.22 -19.57 2.99
C THR A 167 -19.45 -19.83 2.12
N THR A 168 -20.63 -19.37 2.55
CA THR A 168 -21.90 -19.53 1.84
C THR A 168 -22.81 -18.33 2.04
N ALA A 169 -23.46 -17.85 0.98
CA ALA A 169 -24.58 -16.93 1.08
C ALA A 169 -25.76 -17.65 1.78
N VAL A 170 -26.40 -16.99 2.75
CA VAL A 170 -27.60 -17.51 3.43
C VAL A 170 -28.83 -17.12 2.64
#